data_AF-A0A1B6IRU8-F1
#
_entry.id   AF-A0A1B6IRU8-F1
#
_cell.length_a   1.000
_cell.length_b   1.000
_cell.length_c   1.000
_cell.angle_alpha   90.00
_cell.angle_beta   90.00
_cell.angle_gamma   90.00
#
_symmetry.space_group_name_H-M   'P 1'
#
loop_
_entity.id
_entity.type
_entity.pdbx_description
1 polymer ?
#
loop_
_entity_poly.entity_id
_entity_poly.type
_entity_poly.pdbx_seq_one_letter_code
_entity_poly.pdbx_strand_id
1 'polypeptide(L)'
;MRSTNGSKLGIDLLPNIVLSKGTVSKIFLLCLLSSQVIAKEYGCIWYGECNTDQKSHKQNCPYTGPGKEMTNPASLSILRKWCPHLAEGNGSINLCCDDAQLQTMDFNIKMAANFLARCPSCLTNLLAHICDFTCAPDQSRFVNVTETAVTALGKTVITGIDVYISESYMSGVFNSCIQVSVPSTGYLALELMCGHWGASRCTPRKWFDYMGDPASNTYVPFKVAYVSVPSTNASIDGFQVLNPEIRACNVPVNSLTPACSCMDCEASCPADPPPHPPDRPCRLLGIDCYHIMMLSLFVFGSMAFLLVVNFEEKLMVLISDCLTSNVEEVDGSEVPTTNTSQPASYCEKLGAELDKLLQESFERLGCACALHPWRTLLIGLCVVVVLGQGILYLHLTTDPVELWASPTSRSRQEKTYFDSHFEPFYRTEQVIIHASGLKNVIHNTSNGLIEFGPVFNKEFLLEVLKLQEKIEKALKWTLCSLKFAI
;
A
#
# COMPACT_ATOMS: atom_id res chain seq x y z
N MET A 1 25.49 32.91 -57.62
CA MET A 1 24.27 32.78 -58.45
C MET A 1 23.13 33.38 -57.63
N ARG A 2 22.70 34.63 -57.90
CA ARG A 2 21.60 35.05 -58.81
C ARG A 2 20.25 34.43 -58.36
N SER A 3 19.09 35.07 -58.26
CA SER A 3 18.58 36.46 -58.29
C SER A 3 17.05 36.34 -58.11
N THR A 4 16.43 37.30 -57.41
CA THR A 4 15.08 37.92 -57.61
C THR A 4 13.89 37.15 -58.23
N ASN A 5 12.73 37.24 -57.56
CA ASN A 5 11.43 37.80 -58.02
C ASN A 5 10.31 37.26 -57.09
N GLY A 6 9.33 38.00 -56.56
CA GLY A 6 8.69 39.23 -57.01
C GLY A 6 7.33 38.91 -57.65
N SER A 7 6.22 39.03 -56.90
CA SER A 7 4.90 39.28 -57.50
C SER A 7 3.94 39.97 -56.51
N LYS A 8 3.30 41.03 -57.02
CA LYS A 8 2.33 41.94 -56.42
C LYS A 8 0.90 41.42 -56.62
N LEU A 9 -0.01 41.75 -55.71
CA LEU A 9 -1.45 41.95 -55.94
C LEU A 9 -1.93 42.78 -54.73
N GLY A 10 -2.42 44.01 -54.82
CA GLY A 10 -3.38 44.58 -55.75
C GLY A 10 -4.63 44.98 -54.96
N ILE A 11 -4.53 46.06 -54.17
CA ILE A 11 -5.65 46.71 -53.48
C ILE A 11 -6.26 47.69 -54.48
N ASP A 12 -7.56 47.61 -54.75
CA ASP A 12 -8.50 48.74 -54.87
C ASP A 12 -9.86 48.30 -55.45
N LEU A 13 -10.91 49.04 -55.05
CA LEU A 13 -12.30 49.09 -55.52
C LEU A 13 -13.37 48.43 -54.62
N LEU A 14 -13.84 49.18 -53.63
CA LEU A 14 -15.23 49.15 -53.14
C LEU A 14 -15.91 50.48 -53.49
N PRO A 15 -17.16 50.50 -53.99
CA PRO A 15 -17.89 51.72 -54.24
C PRO A 15 -18.54 52.27 -52.98
N ASN A 16 -18.45 53.60 -52.79
CA ASN A 16 -19.17 54.36 -51.78
C ASN A 16 -20.68 54.31 -52.03
N ILE A 17 -21.42 53.61 -51.17
CA ILE A 17 -22.90 53.73 -51.09
C ILE A 17 -23.21 54.76 -50.00
N VAL A 18 -23.65 55.94 -50.43
CA VAL A 18 -24.19 56.98 -49.55
C VAL A 18 -25.62 56.58 -49.17
N LEU A 19 -25.79 56.06 -47.95
CA LEU A 19 -27.12 55.84 -47.36
C LEU A 19 -27.53 57.04 -46.49
N SER A 20 -28.65 57.65 -46.88
CA SER A 20 -29.29 58.78 -46.21
C SER A 20 -29.59 58.51 -44.73
N LYS A 21 -29.34 59.51 -43.87
CA LYS A 21 -29.48 59.49 -42.41
C LYS A 21 -30.89 59.09 -41.89
N GLY A 22 -31.90 59.05 -42.75
CA GLY A 22 -33.28 58.67 -42.38
C GLY A 22 -33.57 57.17 -42.37
N THR A 23 -32.77 56.35 -43.05
CA THR A 23 -33.06 54.90 -43.23
C THR A 23 -32.36 54.04 -42.17
N VAL A 24 -31.21 54.50 -41.66
CA VAL A 24 -30.44 53.80 -40.61
C VAL A 24 -31.20 53.78 -39.28
N SER A 25 -31.91 54.87 -38.95
CA SER A 25 -32.70 54.95 -37.71
C SER A 25 -33.91 53.99 -37.70
N LYS A 26 -34.58 53.80 -38.85
CA LYS A 26 -35.72 52.88 -38.96
C LYS A 26 -35.30 51.41 -39.01
N ILE A 27 -34.14 51.08 -39.60
CA ILE A 27 -33.59 49.72 -39.61
C ILE A 27 -33.05 49.34 -38.22
N PHE A 28 -32.46 50.29 -37.49
CA PHE A 28 -32.01 50.07 -36.11
C PHE A 28 -33.19 49.86 -35.15
N LEU A 29 -34.31 50.59 -35.33
CA LEU A 29 -35.54 50.38 -34.55
C LEU A 29 -36.25 49.06 -34.88
N LEU A 30 -36.23 48.61 -36.15
CA LEU A 30 -36.82 47.32 -36.54
C LEU A 30 -36.00 46.11 -36.04
N CYS A 31 -34.66 46.22 -35.96
CA CYS A 31 -33.80 45.18 -35.40
C CYS A 31 -33.87 45.10 -33.85
N LEU A 32 -34.17 46.21 -33.17
CA LEU A 32 -34.38 46.20 -31.72
C LEU A 32 -35.71 45.55 -31.31
N LEU A 33 -36.69 45.50 -32.22
CA LEU A 33 -38.01 44.88 -31.96
C LEU A 33 -38.04 43.37 -32.29
N SER A 34 -37.11 42.84 -33.07
CA SER A 34 -37.04 41.41 -33.43
C SER A 34 -36.13 40.55 -32.53
N SER A 35 -35.48 41.16 -31.53
CA SER A 35 -34.63 40.45 -30.57
C SER A 35 -35.30 40.27 -29.20
N GLN A 36 -36.59 39.91 -29.18
CA GLN A 36 -37.14 39.28 -27.98
C GLN A 36 -36.78 37.80 -28.02
N VAL A 37 -35.57 37.49 -27.58
CA VAL A 37 -35.26 36.14 -27.10
C VAL A 37 -36.17 35.93 -25.90
N ILE A 38 -37.20 35.09 -26.06
CA ILE A 38 -38.00 34.61 -24.94
C ILE A 38 -37.02 33.87 -24.03
N ALA A 39 -36.54 34.53 -22.97
CA ALA A 39 -35.77 33.88 -21.94
C ALA A 39 -36.71 32.85 -21.30
N LYS A 40 -36.46 31.56 -21.54
CA LYS A 40 -37.19 30.47 -20.89
C LYS A 40 -36.88 30.60 -19.39
N GLU A 41 -37.86 31.02 -18.61
CA GLU A 41 -37.74 31.14 -17.16
C GLU A 41 -37.69 29.73 -16.57
N TYR A 42 -36.53 29.35 -16.05
CA TYR A 42 -36.34 28.08 -15.34
C TYR A 42 -36.76 28.25 -13.88
N GLY A 43 -37.35 27.21 -13.31
CA GLY A 43 -37.82 27.20 -11.93
C GLY A 43 -37.50 25.89 -11.22
N CYS A 44 -38.20 25.64 -10.12
CA CYS A 44 -38.05 24.43 -9.33
C CYS A 44 -38.82 23.24 -9.93
N ILE A 45 -38.44 22.03 -9.55
CA ILE A 45 -39.24 20.82 -9.77
C ILE A 45 -39.88 20.30 -8.47
N TRP A 46 -39.30 20.67 -7.32
CA TRP A 46 -39.80 20.35 -6.00
C TRP A 46 -39.54 21.44 -4.98
N TYR A 47 -40.23 21.34 -3.85
CA TYR A 47 -39.95 22.14 -2.66
C TYR A 47 -40.53 21.45 -1.42
N GLY A 48 -39.68 21.13 -0.45
CA GLY A 48 -40.02 20.47 0.81
C GLY A 48 -40.21 18.95 0.72
N GLU A 49 -40.30 18.32 1.90
CA GLU A 49 -40.48 16.88 2.09
C GLU A 49 -41.91 16.56 2.54
N CYS A 50 -42.65 15.72 1.81
CA CYS A 50 -44.09 15.45 2.09
C CYS A 50 -44.34 14.08 2.70
N ASN A 51 -43.41 13.16 2.52
CA ASN A 51 -43.58 11.77 2.94
C ASN A 51 -42.27 11.20 3.46
N THR A 52 -42.40 10.18 4.30
CA THR A 52 -41.31 9.31 4.70
C THR A 52 -41.70 7.89 4.34
N ASP A 53 -40.86 7.20 3.55
CA ASP A 53 -41.13 5.82 3.15
C ASP A 53 -40.92 4.83 4.30
N GLN A 54 -41.19 3.54 4.06
CA GLN A 54 -41.00 2.48 5.05
C GLN A 54 -39.53 2.28 5.47
N LYS A 55 -38.58 2.74 4.65
CA LYS A 55 -37.13 2.69 4.88
C LYS A 55 -36.61 3.96 5.56
N SER A 56 -37.50 4.85 6.02
CA SER A 56 -37.18 6.15 6.62
C SER A 56 -36.57 7.18 5.66
N HIS A 57 -36.71 6.98 4.35
CA HIS A 57 -36.30 7.97 3.35
C HIS A 57 -37.32 9.09 3.22
N LYS A 58 -36.82 10.31 3.07
CA LYS A 58 -37.63 11.51 2.81
C LYS A 58 -37.89 11.66 1.33
N GLN A 59 -39.14 11.92 0.96
CA GLN A 59 -39.56 12.11 -0.44
C GLN A 59 -40.03 13.55 -0.68
N ASN A 60 -39.57 14.12 -1.80
CA ASN A 60 -39.78 15.52 -2.15
C ASN A 60 -41.18 15.77 -2.73
N CYS A 61 -41.69 16.98 -2.51
CA CYS A 61 -43.00 17.41 -3.01
C CYS A 61 -42.90 18.11 -4.35
N PRO A 62 -43.75 17.77 -5.33
CA PRO A 62 -43.75 18.45 -6.61
C PRO A 62 -44.08 19.94 -6.45
N TYR A 63 -43.26 20.80 -7.03
CA TYR A 63 -43.43 22.25 -7.01
C TYR A 63 -42.76 22.87 -8.22
N THR A 64 -43.53 23.56 -9.04
CA THR A 64 -43.07 24.12 -10.33
C THR A 64 -42.95 25.65 -10.31
N GLY A 65 -42.83 26.26 -9.12
CA GLY A 65 -42.69 27.71 -8.98
C GLY A 65 -41.24 28.18 -8.94
N PRO A 66 -41.01 29.49 -8.74
CA PRO A 66 -39.66 30.04 -8.59
C PRO A 66 -39.01 29.61 -7.28
N GLY A 67 -37.67 29.64 -7.23
CA GLY A 67 -36.92 29.43 -6.00
C GLY A 67 -37.36 30.38 -4.88
N LYS A 68 -37.43 29.87 -3.64
CA LYS A 68 -37.83 30.65 -2.47
C LYS A 68 -36.62 31.14 -1.70
N GLU A 69 -36.73 32.32 -1.12
CA GLU A 69 -35.65 32.91 -0.33
C GLU A 69 -35.37 32.08 0.93
N MET A 70 -34.10 31.76 1.16
CA MET A 70 -33.62 31.06 2.35
C MET A 70 -33.09 32.06 3.38
N THR A 71 -33.79 32.18 4.51
CA THR A 71 -33.47 33.16 5.57
C THR A 71 -32.88 32.52 6.83
N ASN A 72 -33.04 31.21 7.03
CA ASN A 72 -32.59 30.55 8.25
C ASN A 72 -31.05 30.46 8.32
N PRO A 73 -30.40 31.02 9.36
CA PRO A 73 -28.95 31.02 9.47
C PRO A 73 -28.34 29.62 9.61
N ALA A 74 -29.04 28.67 10.23
CA ALA A 74 -28.55 27.30 10.38
C ALA A 74 -28.46 26.58 9.03
N SER A 75 -29.50 26.70 8.21
CA SER A 75 -29.56 26.12 6.86
C SER A 75 -28.55 26.78 5.92
N LEU A 76 -28.36 28.10 6.03
CA LEU A 76 -27.30 28.81 5.29
C LEU A 76 -25.89 28.35 5.66
N SER A 77 -25.66 27.93 6.90
CA SER A 77 -24.37 27.37 7.32
C SER A 77 -24.09 26.01 6.68
N ILE A 78 -25.12 25.17 6.53
CA ILE A 78 -25.06 23.89 5.83
C ILE A 78 -24.78 24.12 4.34
N LEU A 79 -25.50 25.06 3.73
CA LEU A 79 -25.33 25.41 2.32
C LEU A 79 -23.90 25.89 2.04
N ARG A 80 -23.36 26.82 2.85
CA ARG A 80 -21.98 27.31 2.68
C ARG A 80 -20.93 26.22 2.88
N LYS A 81 -21.23 25.23 3.73
CA LYS A 81 -20.32 24.12 4.02
C LYS A 81 -20.25 23.13 2.86
N TRP A 82 -21.38 22.74 2.28
CA TRP A 82 -21.44 21.67 1.28
C TRP A 82 -21.59 22.15 -0.16
N CYS A 83 -22.30 23.27 -0.37
CA CYS A 83 -22.68 23.82 -1.67
C CYS A 83 -22.30 25.32 -1.77
N PRO A 84 -21.01 25.68 -1.60
CA PRO A 84 -20.60 27.08 -1.56
C PRO A 84 -20.98 27.85 -2.83
N HIS A 85 -21.00 27.20 -4.00
CA HIS A 85 -21.36 27.81 -5.29
C HIS A 85 -22.83 28.26 -5.37
N LEU A 86 -23.72 27.72 -4.54
CA LEU A 86 -25.12 28.17 -4.42
C LEU A 86 -25.31 29.26 -3.35
N ALA A 87 -24.29 29.51 -2.53
CA ALA A 87 -24.30 30.52 -1.48
C ALA A 87 -23.60 31.83 -1.89
N GLU A 88 -23.07 31.91 -3.11
CA GLU A 88 -22.37 33.07 -3.66
C GLU A 88 -23.36 34.10 -4.25
N GLY A 89 -23.45 35.28 -3.61
CA GLY A 89 -24.25 36.40 -4.10
C GLY A 89 -24.55 37.45 -3.02
N ASN A 90 -24.56 38.74 -3.39
CA ASN A 90 -24.87 39.85 -2.48
C ASN A 90 -26.39 40.14 -2.31
N GLY A 91 -27.25 39.16 -2.62
CA GLY A 91 -28.71 39.31 -2.63
C GLY A 91 -29.43 38.20 -1.86
N SER A 92 -30.77 38.21 -1.92
CA SER A 92 -31.63 37.14 -1.42
C SER A 92 -31.28 35.82 -2.09
N ILE A 93 -30.86 34.82 -1.32
CA ILE A 93 -30.48 33.49 -1.83
C ILE A 93 -31.75 32.69 -2.07
N ASN A 94 -32.15 32.58 -3.33
CA ASN A 94 -33.34 31.84 -3.74
C ASN A 94 -32.96 30.39 -4.06
N LEU A 95 -33.60 29.42 -3.39
CA LEU A 95 -33.33 27.99 -3.52
C LEU A 95 -34.62 27.21 -3.76
N CYS A 96 -34.48 26.08 -4.43
CA CYS A 96 -35.55 25.11 -4.62
C CYS A 96 -35.60 24.03 -3.52
N CYS A 97 -35.05 24.34 -2.34
CA CYS A 97 -35.09 23.45 -1.19
C CYS A 97 -35.43 24.20 0.10
N ASP A 98 -36.03 23.49 1.06
CA ASP A 98 -36.38 24.02 2.38
C ASP A 98 -35.37 23.61 3.47
N ASP A 99 -35.61 24.08 4.70
CA ASP A 99 -34.77 23.77 5.86
C ASP A 99 -34.67 22.26 6.14
N ALA A 100 -35.77 21.52 5.98
CA ALA A 100 -35.80 20.08 6.26
C ALA A 100 -34.97 19.31 5.23
N GLN A 101 -35.11 19.64 3.94
CA GLN A 101 -34.33 19.06 2.86
C GLN A 101 -32.82 19.30 3.05
N LEU A 102 -32.42 20.50 3.49
CA LEU A 102 -31.01 20.78 3.77
C LEU A 102 -30.47 19.98 4.96
N GLN A 103 -31.26 19.77 6.02
CA GLN A 103 -30.88 18.92 7.16
C GLN A 103 -30.74 17.45 6.74
N THR A 104 -31.69 16.93 5.96
CA THR A 104 -31.64 15.58 5.38
C THR A 104 -30.41 15.43 4.48
N MET A 105 -30.13 16.45 3.66
CA MET A 105 -28.96 16.46 2.79
C MET A 105 -27.65 16.49 3.59
N ASP A 106 -27.54 17.28 4.67
CA ASP A 106 -26.37 17.28 5.56
C ASP A 106 -26.12 15.89 6.17
N PHE A 107 -27.16 15.20 6.61
CA PHE A 107 -27.06 13.83 7.14
C PHE A 107 -26.53 12.85 6.08
N ASN A 108 -27.10 12.86 4.88
CA ASN A 108 -26.69 11.96 3.79
C ASN A 108 -25.28 12.26 3.29
N ILE A 109 -24.91 13.53 3.18
CA ILE A 109 -23.57 13.95 2.77
C ILE A 109 -22.53 13.53 3.81
N LYS A 110 -22.82 13.66 5.12
CA LYS A 110 -21.90 13.18 6.18
C LYS A 110 -21.60 11.69 6.05
N MET A 111 -22.58 10.88 5.65
CA MET A 111 -22.37 9.46 5.40
C MET A 111 -21.40 9.22 4.23
N ALA A 112 -21.59 9.92 3.10
CA ALA A 112 -20.67 9.85 1.97
C ALA A 112 -19.27 10.41 2.29
N ALA A 113 -19.21 11.47 3.10
CA ALA A 113 -17.97 12.10 3.54
C ALA A 113 -17.08 11.16 4.36
N ASN A 114 -17.64 10.19 5.10
CA ASN A 114 -16.84 9.17 5.79
C ASN A 114 -15.92 8.37 4.85
N PHE A 115 -16.29 8.28 3.56
CA PHE A 115 -15.49 7.59 2.54
C PHE A 115 -14.66 8.57 1.70
N LEU A 116 -15.22 9.72 1.33
CA LEU A 116 -14.62 10.61 0.33
C LEU A 116 -13.93 11.86 0.89
N ALA A 117 -14.10 12.20 2.18
CA ALA A 117 -13.55 13.43 2.75
C ALA A 117 -12.01 13.48 2.79
N ARG A 118 -11.32 12.34 2.64
CA ARG A 118 -9.86 12.30 2.49
C ARG A 118 -9.36 13.03 1.24
N CYS A 119 -10.19 13.12 0.20
CA CYS A 119 -9.91 13.89 -1.00
C CYS A 119 -10.98 14.98 -1.21
N PRO A 120 -10.73 16.23 -0.76
CA PRO A 120 -11.70 17.32 -0.85
C PRO A 120 -12.15 17.64 -2.28
N SER A 121 -11.25 17.53 -3.27
CA SER A 121 -11.58 17.78 -4.69
C SER A 121 -12.60 16.77 -5.20
N CYS A 122 -12.42 15.49 -4.89
CA CYS A 122 -13.39 14.43 -5.20
C CYS A 122 -14.76 14.70 -4.57
N LEU A 123 -14.78 14.97 -3.25
CA LEU A 123 -16.04 15.20 -2.54
C LEU A 123 -16.76 16.44 -3.08
N THR A 124 -16.04 17.53 -3.34
CA THR A 124 -16.62 18.77 -3.89
C THR A 124 -17.20 18.55 -5.29
N ASN A 125 -16.50 17.82 -6.16
CA ASN A 125 -17.01 17.46 -7.48
C ASN A 125 -18.28 16.61 -7.37
N LEU A 126 -18.31 15.61 -6.48
CA LEU A 126 -19.50 14.80 -6.28
C LEU A 126 -20.67 15.64 -5.75
N LEU A 127 -20.42 16.54 -4.81
CA LEU A 127 -21.48 17.36 -4.21
C LEU A 127 -22.02 18.42 -5.16
N ALA A 128 -21.23 18.97 -6.09
CA ALA A 128 -21.68 20.00 -7.02
C ALA A 128 -23.00 19.64 -7.72
N HIS A 129 -23.05 18.50 -8.42
CA HIS A 129 -24.29 18.09 -9.10
C HIS A 129 -25.43 17.72 -8.14
N ILE A 130 -25.13 17.15 -6.96
CA ILE A 130 -26.14 16.82 -5.94
C ILE A 130 -26.80 18.08 -5.40
N CYS A 131 -25.99 19.09 -5.06
CA CYS A 131 -26.45 20.41 -4.66
C CYS A 131 -27.31 21.04 -5.77
N ASP A 132 -26.87 20.92 -7.02
CA ASP A 132 -27.57 21.55 -8.16
C ASP A 132 -28.95 20.95 -8.37
N PHE A 133 -29.07 19.63 -8.54
CA PHE A 133 -30.39 19.03 -8.75
C PHE A 133 -31.28 19.09 -7.50
N THR A 134 -30.70 19.28 -6.30
CA THR A 134 -31.47 19.34 -5.04
C THR A 134 -31.96 20.73 -4.67
N CYS A 135 -31.16 21.77 -4.90
CA CYS A 135 -31.40 23.11 -4.36
C CYS A 135 -31.25 24.26 -5.35
N ALA A 136 -30.66 24.07 -6.54
CA ALA A 136 -30.45 25.19 -7.47
C ALA A 136 -31.78 25.85 -7.89
N PRO A 137 -31.82 27.17 -8.08
CA PRO A 137 -33.05 27.89 -8.44
C PRO A 137 -33.56 27.55 -9.85
N ASP A 138 -32.74 26.97 -10.71
CA ASP A 138 -32.99 26.66 -12.11
C ASP A 138 -33.08 25.14 -12.39
N GLN A 139 -33.47 24.32 -11.41
CA GLN A 139 -33.59 22.85 -11.53
C GLN A 139 -34.27 22.37 -12.82
N SER A 140 -35.37 23.01 -13.23
CA SER A 140 -36.15 22.63 -14.41
C SER A 140 -35.38 22.81 -15.72
N ARG A 141 -34.16 23.37 -15.68
CA ARG A 141 -33.24 23.47 -16.81
C ARG A 141 -32.63 22.11 -17.17
N PHE A 142 -32.31 21.27 -16.18
CA PHE A 142 -31.53 20.04 -16.37
C PHE A 142 -32.11 18.81 -15.68
N VAL A 143 -33.23 18.95 -14.97
CA VAL A 143 -33.95 17.84 -14.33
C VAL A 143 -35.37 17.73 -14.87
N ASN A 144 -35.78 16.50 -15.20
CA ASN A 144 -37.14 16.17 -15.60
C ASN A 144 -37.78 15.22 -14.59
N VAL A 145 -39.05 15.43 -14.24
CA VAL A 145 -39.81 14.55 -13.35
C VAL A 145 -40.47 13.47 -14.19
N THR A 146 -40.10 12.21 -13.98
CA THR A 146 -40.61 11.08 -14.77
C THR A 146 -41.77 10.37 -14.09
N GLU A 147 -41.70 10.20 -12.77
CA GLU A 147 -42.69 9.44 -12.02
C GLU A 147 -43.11 10.17 -10.73
N THR A 148 -44.41 10.15 -10.46
CA THR A 148 -45.00 10.64 -9.21
C THR A 148 -45.97 9.60 -8.65
N ALA A 149 -46.07 9.52 -7.33
CA ALA A 149 -47.00 8.63 -6.63
C ALA A 149 -47.85 9.42 -5.64
N VAL A 150 -49.07 8.95 -5.39
CA VAL A 150 -49.95 9.51 -4.35
C VAL A 150 -49.86 8.61 -3.12
N THR A 151 -49.43 9.19 -2.00
CA THR A 151 -49.32 8.50 -0.71
C THR A 151 -50.70 8.19 -0.12
N ALA A 152 -50.76 7.27 0.86
CA ALA A 152 -51.99 6.96 1.60
C ALA A 152 -52.63 8.17 2.29
N LEU A 153 -51.85 9.23 2.54
CA LEU A 153 -52.28 10.50 3.12
C LEU A 153 -52.78 11.51 2.06
N GLY A 154 -52.92 11.10 0.80
CA GLY A 154 -53.38 11.93 -0.30
C GLY A 154 -52.36 12.96 -0.81
N LYS A 155 -51.09 12.89 -0.36
CA LYS A 155 -50.02 13.78 -0.84
C LYS A 155 -49.31 13.17 -2.04
N THR A 156 -49.10 13.97 -3.08
CA THR A 156 -48.29 13.61 -4.25
C THR A 156 -46.80 13.74 -3.92
N VAL A 157 -46.01 12.72 -4.26
CA VAL A 157 -44.57 12.66 -4.04
C VAL A 157 -43.86 12.29 -5.34
N ILE A 158 -42.62 12.73 -5.51
CA ILE A 158 -41.79 12.37 -6.65
C ILE A 158 -41.10 11.03 -6.38
N THR A 159 -41.20 10.10 -7.34
CA THR A 159 -40.62 8.75 -7.24
C THR A 159 -39.59 8.46 -8.33
N GLY A 160 -39.49 9.32 -9.35
CA GLY A 160 -38.53 9.20 -10.43
C GLY A 160 -38.18 10.54 -11.04
N ILE A 161 -36.88 10.77 -11.28
CA ILE A 161 -36.37 11.90 -12.05
C ILE A 161 -35.31 11.46 -13.04
N ASP A 162 -35.18 12.23 -14.13
CA ASP A 162 -34.06 12.17 -15.06
C ASP A 162 -33.19 13.41 -14.87
N VAL A 163 -31.89 13.22 -14.65
CA VAL A 163 -30.90 14.30 -14.54
C VAL A 163 -30.03 14.25 -15.78
N TYR A 164 -30.12 15.27 -16.63
CA TYR A 164 -29.32 15.39 -17.85
C TYR A 164 -27.94 15.96 -17.50
N ILE A 165 -26.90 15.13 -17.59
CA ILE A 165 -25.56 15.46 -17.11
C ILE A 165 -24.50 15.14 -18.17
N SER A 166 -23.44 15.94 -18.21
CA SER A 166 -22.36 15.74 -19.18
C SER A 166 -21.56 14.46 -18.89
N GLU A 167 -21.28 13.68 -19.94
CA GLU A 167 -20.41 12.50 -19.85
C GLU A 167 -18.98 12.85 -19.39
N SER A 168 -18.48 14.01 -19.84
CA SER A 168 -17.17 14.51 -19.41
C SER A 168 -17.16 14.85 -17.92
N TYR A 169 -18.29 15.36 -17.41
CA TYR A 169 -18.44 15.66 -15.99
C TYR A 169 -18.48 14.38 -15.16
N MET A 170 -19.34 13.42 -15.51
CA MET A 170 -19.40 12.12 -14.81
C MET A 170 -18.03 11.45 -14.75
N SER A 171 -17.32 11.44 -15.88
CA SER A 171 -15.97 10.87 -15.97
C SER A 171 -14.95 11.64 -15.14
N GLY A 172 -15.03 12.98 -15.14
CA GLY A 172 -14.16 13.82 -14.32
C GLY A 172 -14.37 13.63 -12.82
N VAL A 173 -15.62 13.55 -12.35
CA VAL A 173 -15.93 13.23 -10.95
C VAL A 173 -15.37 11.86 -10.60
N PHE A 174 -15.64 10.85 -11.41
CA PHE A 174 -15.14 9.48 -11.20
C PHE A 174 -13.61 9.43 -11.11
N ASN A 175 -12.90 10.05 -12.06
CA ASN A 175 -11.44 10.08 -12.08
C ASN A 175 -10.85 10.83 -10.88
N SER A 176 -11.53 11.85 -10.36
CA SER A 176 -11.07 12.53 -9.14
C SER A 176 -11.20 11.67 -7.88
N CYS A 177 -12.03 10.62 -7.91
CA CYS A 177 -12.39 9.79 -6.77
C CYS A 177 -11.85 8.35 -6.82
N ILE A 178 -11.31 7.90 -7.96
CA ILE A 178 -11.01 6.48 -8.22
C ILE A 178 -10.00 5.87 -7.25
N GLN A 179 -9.06 6.66 -6.74
CA GLN A 179 -7.99 6.21 -5.84
C GLN A 179 -8.20 6.58 -4.38
N VAL A 180 -9.35 7.15 -4.01
CA VAL A 180 -9.61 7.52 -2.62
C VAL A 180 -9.66 6.25 -1.76
N SER A 181 -8.82 6.21 -0.73
CA SER A 181 -8.67 5.03 0.13
C SER A 181 -9.55 5.13 1.38
N VAL A 182 -9.95 3.97 1.92
CA VAL A 182 -10.65 3.87 3.22
C VAL A 182 -9.75 3.07 4.18
N PRO A 183 -8.91 3.73 5.01
CA PRO A 183 -7.86 3.06 5.78
C PRO A 183 -8.37 2.00 6.76
N SER A 184 -9.59 2.14 7.27
CA SER A 184 -10.19 1.18 8.20
C SER A 184 -10.50 -0.17 7.57
N THR A 185 -10.76 -0.21 6.26
CA THR A 185 -11.05 -1.44 5.52
C THR A 185 -9.88 -1.89 4.65
N GLY A 186 -8.94 -0.99 4.34
CA GLY A 186 -7.86 -1.24 3.39
C GLY A 186 -8.31 -1.26 1.92
N TYR A 187 -9.58 -0.93 1.65
CA TYR A 187 -10.14 -0.87 0.29
C TYR A 187 -10.26 0.57 -0.22
N LEU A 188 -10.52 0.72 -1.52
CA LEU A 188 -10.87 1.99 -2.14
C LEU A 188 -12.32 2.38 -1.79
N ALA A 189 -12.63 3.67 -1.74
CA ALA A 189 -13.97 4.17 -1.46
C ALA A 189 -15.01 3.66 -2.47
N LEU A 190 -14.63 3.58 -3.75
CA LEU A 190 -15.49 3.02 -4.81
C LEU A 190 -15.76 1.52 -4.65
N GLU A 191 -14.98 0.78 -3.85
CA GLU A 191 -15.30 -0.62 -3.51
C GLU A 191 -16.63 -0.70 -2.77
N LEU A 192 -16.92 0.29 -1.91
CA LEU A 192 -18.13 0.38 -1.10
C LEU A 192 -19.24 1.17 -1.80
N MET A 193 -18.87 2.09 -2.69
CA MET A 193 -19.80 3.03 -3.34
C MET A 193 -20.21 2.62 -4.76
N CYS A 194 -19.73 1.51 -5.30
CA CYS A 194 -20.09 1.01 -6.64
C CYS A 194 -20.83 -0.33 -6.60
N GLY A 195 -21.50 -0.63 -5.49
CA GLY A 195 -22.32 -1.83 -5.32
C GLY A 195 -21.56 -3.14 -5.58
N HIS A 196 -22.22 -4.08 -6.25
CA HIS A 196 -21.67 -5.41 -6.53
C HIS A 196 -20.51 -5.43 -7.54
N TRP A 197 -20.22 -4.31 -8.21
CA TRP A 197 -19.10 -4.24 -9.15
C TRP A 197 -17.75 -4.08 -8.45
N GLY A 198 -17.72 -3.49 -7.24
CA GLY A 198 -16.48 -3.12 -6.55
C GLY A 198 -15.65 -2.08 -7.34
N ALA A 199 -14.51 -1.66 -6.80
CA ALA A 199 -13.65 -0.64 -7.40
C ALA A 199 -13.02 -1.14 -8.71
N SER A 200 -12.61 -2.41 -8.75
CA SER A 200 -11.90 -3.00 -9.91
C SER A 200 -12.75 -3.07 -11.20
N ARG A 201 -14.08 -3.12 -11.09
CA ARG A 201 -15.00 -3.21 -12.24
C ARG A 201 -15.96 -2.01 -12.34
N CYS A 202 -15.70 -0.98 -11.54
CA CYS A 202 -16.49 0.24 -11.55
C CYS A 202 -16.18 1.08 -12.79
N THR A 203 -17.21 1.69 -13.36
CA THR A 203 -17.08 2.70 -14.42
C THR A 203 -17.88 3.94 -14.00
N PRO A 204 -17.62 5.12 -14.59
CA PRO A 204 -18.37 6.33 -14.25
C PRO A 204 -19.89 6.09 -14.31
N ARG A 205 -20.37 5.45 -15.38
CA ARG A 205 -21.79 5.16 -15.56
C ARG A 205 -22.35 4.24 -14.47
N LYS A 206 -21.67 3.11 -14.19
CA LYS A 206 -22.10 2.16 -13.15
C LYS A 206 -22.17 2.79 -11.76
N TRP A 207 -21.22 3.67 -11.45
CA TRP A 207 -21.20 4.36 -10.17
C TRP A 207 -22.40 5.28 -10.02
N PHE A 208 -22.67 6.12 -11.02
CA PHE A 208 -23.83 7.02 -10.99
C PHE A 208 -25.15 6.24 -11.03
N ASP A 209 -25.24 5.17 -11.83
CA ASP A 209 -26.41 4.29 -11.83
C ASP A 209 -26.67 3.70 -10.44
N TYR A 210 -25.63 3.26 -9.72
CA TYR A 210 -25.76 2.76 -8.34
C TYR A 210 -26.13 3.85 -7.32
N MET A 211 -25.67 5.09 -7.53
CA MET A 211 -26.07 6.23 -6.69
C MET A 211 -27.53 6.66 -6.92
N GLY A 212 -28.10 6.32 -8.09
CA GLY A 212 -29.46 6.70 -8.48
C GLY A 212 -30.48 5.57 -8.46
N ASP A 213 -30.09 4.33 -8.20
CA ASP A 213 -30.98 3.16 -8.27
C ASP A 213 -31.40 2.64 -6.88
N PRO A 214 -32.67 2.81 -6.48
CA PRO A 214 -33.20 2.31 -5.20
C PRO A 214 -33.33 0.79 -5.13
N ALA A 215 -33.26 0.08 -6.26
CA ALA A 215 -33.32 -1.38 -6.30
C ALA A 215 -31.99 -2.01 -5.89
N SER A 216 -30.87 -1.44 -6.33
CA SER A 216 -29.52 -1.91 -5.99
C SER A 216 -28.94 -1.24 -4.74
N ASN A 217 -29.35 -0.02 -4.42
CA ASN A 217 -28.83 0.74 -3.28
C ASN A 217 -29.95 1.15 -2.32
N THR A 218 -29.91 0.59 -1.11
CA THR A 218 -30.95 0.84 -0.10
C THR A 218 -30.92 2.26 0.46
N TYR A 219 -29.83 3.02 0.28
CA TYR A 219 -29.74 4.41 0.75
C TYR A 219 -30.37 5.43 -0.21
N VAL A 220 -30.78 4.99 -1.40
CA VAL A 220 -31.37 5.86 -2.43
C VAL A 220 -32.88 5.97 -2.19
N PRO A 221 -33.41 7.20 -1.99
CA PRO A 221 -34.80 7.40 -1.59
C PRO A 221 -35.82 7.15 -2.72
N PHE A 222 -35.43 7.45 -3.96
CA PHE A 222 -36.25 7.28 -5.17
C PHE A 222 -35.33 7.24 -6.40
N LYS A 223 -35.86 6.83 -7.55
CA LYS A 223 -35.04 6.62 -8.75
C LYS A 223 -34.53 7.95 -9.34
N VAL A 224 -33.21 8.07 -9.46
CA VAL A 224 -32.52 9.17 -10.14
C VAL A 224 -31.79 8.60 -11.34
N ALA A 225 -32.35 8.76 -12.53
CA ALA A 225 -31.70 8.31 -13.76
C ALA A 225 -30.74 9.38 -14.27
N TYR A 226 -29.44 9.09 -14.22
CA TYR A 226 -28.42 9.97 -14.80
C TYR A 226 -28.33 9.76 -16.31
N VAL A 227 -28.87 10.70 -17.08
CA VAL A 227 -28.84 10.67 -18.54
C VAL A 227 -27.53 11.31 -19.01
N SER A 228 -26.56 10.46 -19.34
CA SER A 228 -25.24 10.87 -19.84
C SER A 228 -25.34 11.45 -21.25
N VAL A 229 -24.89 12.69 -21.42
CA VAL A 229 -24.87 13.40 -22.71
C VAL A 229 -23.44 13.66 -23.16
N PRO A 230 -23.02 13.24 -24.38
CA PRO A 230 -21.64 13.39 -24.84
C PRO A 230 -21.20 14.85 -25.07
N SER A 231 -22.14 15.74 -25.40
CA SER A 231 -21.85 17.15 -25.69
C SER A 231 -22.20 18.04 -24.51
N THR A 232 -21.23 18.84 -24.07
CA THR A 232 -21.34 19.75 -22.92
C THR A 232 -22.31 20.91 -23.15
N ASN A 233 -22.56 21.28 -24.40
CA ASN A 233 -23.44 22.40 -24.78
C ASN A 233 -24.68 21.94 -25.56
N ALA A 234 -25.02 20.65 -25.50
CA ALA A 234 -26.25 20.16 -26.10
C ALA A 234 -27.46 20.56 -25.25
N SER A 235 -28.58 20.83 -25.94
CA SER A 235 -29.89 20.76 -25.33
C SER A 235 -30.60 19.53 -25.89
N ILE A 236 -31.16 18.70 -25.02
CA ILE A 236 -31.91 17.49 -25.39
C ILE A 236 -33.34 17.71 -24.90
N ASP A 237 -34.31 17.59 -25.79
CA ASP A 237 -35.74 17.73 -25.47
C ASP A 237 -36.11 19.03 -24.71
N GLY A 238 -35.35 20.10 -24.94
CA GLY A 238 -35.55 21.41 -24.30
C GLY A 238 -34.97 21.55 -22.89
N PHE A 239 -34.21 20.55 -22.43
CA PHE A 239 -33.36 20.58 -21.23
C PHE A 239 -31.91 20.87 -21.61
N GLN A 240 -31.23 21.71 -20.85
CA GLN A 240 -29.80 21.96 -21.00
C GLN A 240 -29.02 20.98 -20.12
N VAL A 241 -27.86 20.54 -20.58
CA VAL A 241 -27.02 19.60 -19.84
C VAL A 241 -26.37 20.28 -18.62
N LEU A 242 -26.38 19.59 -17.48
CA LEU A 242 -25.65 19.97 -16.28
C LEU A 242 -24.16 19.65 -16.47
N ASN A 243 -23.31 20.69 -16.40
CA ASN A 243 -21.86 20.55 -16.51
C ASN A 243 -21.13 21.54 -15.57
N PRO A 244 -21.13 21.27 -14.25
CA PRO A 244 -20.40 22.09 -13.27
C PRO A 244 -18.88 22.01 -13.49
N GLU A 245 -18.14 22.92 -12.87
CA GLU A 245 -16.68 22.89 -12.90
C GLU A 245 -16.14 21.64 -12.19
N ILE A 246 -15.13 21.00 -12.78
CA ILE A 246 -14.48 19.80 -12.24
C ILE A 246 -13.10 20.20 -11.75
N ARG A 247 -12.83 19.95 -10.46
CA ARG A 247 -11.48 20.13 -9.89
C ARG A 247 -10.71 18.82 -9.92
N ALA A 248 -9.58 18.79 -10.61
CA ALA A 248 -8.69 17.63 -10.60
C ALA A 248 -8.19 17.33 -9.17
N CYS A 249 -7.90 16.07 -8.87
CA CYS A 249 -7.54 15.65 -7.51
C CYS A 249 -6.19 16.24 -7.02
N ASN A 250 -5.32 16.61 -7.95
CA ASN A 250 -4.03 17.26 -7.68
C ASN A 250 -4.10 18.79 -7.60
N VAL A 251 -5.29 19.38 -7.69
CA VAL A 251 -5.52 20.83 -7.58
C VAL A 251 -6.22 21.14 -6.26
N PRO A 252 -5.77 22.15 -5.49
CA PRO A 252 -6.43 22.56 -4.26
C PRO A 252 -7.82 23.15 -4.53
N VAL A 253 -8.80 22.87 -3.65
CA VAL A 253 -10.17 23.37 -3.79
C VAL A 253 -10.25 24.88 -3.53
N ASN A 254 -9.49 25.38 -2.56
CA ASN A 254 -9.33 26.79 -2.23
C ASN A 254 -8.01 27.01 -1.45
N SER A 255 -7.74 28.24 -1.01
CA SER A 255 -6.50 28.58 -0.27
C SER A 255 -6.35 27.89 1.09
N LEU A 256 -7.45 27.42 1.69
CA LEU A 256 -7.47 26.76 3.00
C LEU A 256 -7.53 25.23 2.89
N THR A 257 -8.04 24.69 1.78
CA THR A 257 -8.19 23.26 1.53
C THR A 257 -7.22 22.79 0.44
N PRO A 258 -6.14 22.06 0.82
CA PRO A 258 -5.10 21.64 -0.11
C PRO A 258 -5.60 20.58 -1.11
N ALA A 259 -4.75 20.28 -2.10
CA ALA A 259 -4.96 19.17 -3.02
C ALA A 259 -4.96 17.81 -2.28
N CYS A 260 -5.48 16.78 -2.93
CA CYS A 260 -5.54 15.44 -2.36
C CYS A 260 -4.13 14.84 -2.19
N SER A 261 -3.97 13.96 -1.19
CA SER A 261 -2.69 13.29 -0.95
C SER A 261 -2.37 12.31 -2.08
N CYS A 262 -1.08 12.02 -2.30
CA CYS A 262 -0.62 11.00 -3.27
C CYS A 262 -1.26 9.61 -3.03
N MET A 263 -1.56 9.25 -1.77
CA MET A 263 -2.23 7.99 -1.46
C MET A 263 -3.67 7.91 -1.98
N ASP A 264 -4.34 9.06 -2.09
CA ASP A 264 -5.74 9.18 -2.52
C ASP A 264 -5.85 9.71 -3.97
N CYS A 265 -4.73 10.09 -4.59
CA CYS A 265 -4.62 10.67 -5.94
C CYS A 265 -3.19 10.56 -6.47
N GLU A 266 -2.96 9.62 -7.40
CA GLU A 266 -1.67 9.36 -8.04
C GLU A 266 -1.13 10.57 -8.81
N ALA A 267 -2.01 11.40 -9.38
CA ALA A 267 -1.62 12.64 -10.04
C ALA A 267 -0.96 13.67 -9.10
N SER A 268 -1.04 13.46 -7.78
CA SER A 268 -0.36 14.28 -6.77
C SER A 268 0.98 13.69 -6.32
N CYS A 269 1.37 12.51 -6.81
CA CYS A 269 2.61 11.85 -6.43
C CYS A 269 3.83 12.52 -7.06
N PRO A 270 4.94 12.66 -6.32
CA PRO A 270 6.22 12.99 -6.93
C PRO A 270 6.65 11.86 -7.86
N ALA A 271 7.49 12.18 -8.85
CA ALA A 271 8.10 11.15 -9.68
C ALA A 271 8.96 10.21 -8.80
N ASP A 272 8.92 8.91 -9.11
CA ASP A 272 9.65 7.90 -8.35
C ASP A 272 11.15 8.21 -8.29
N PRO A 273 11.80 8.07 -7.11
CA PRO A 273 13.24 8.13 -7.05
C PRO A 273 13.84 6.98 -7.89
N PRO A 274 15.03 7.17 -8.48
CA PRO A 274 15.69 6.10 -9.21
C PRO A 274 15.90 4.89 -8.27
N PRO A 275 15.78 3.65 -8.77
CA PRO A 275 15.89 2.45 -7.96
C PRO A 275 17.21 2.46 -7.19
N HIS A 276 17.14 2.08 -5.90
CA HIS A 276 18.33 1.96 -5.07
C HIS A 276 19.30 0.97 -5.74
N PRO A 277 20.59 1.33 -5.85
CA PRO A 277 21.57 0.40 -6.36
C PRO A 277 21.61 -0.84 -5.45
N PRO A 278 21.81 -2.05 -6.00
CA PRO A 278 21.88 -3.26 -5.20
C PRO A 278 22.96 -3.14 -4.11
N ASP A 279 22.73 -3.79 -2.98
CA ASP A 279 23.67 -3.83 -1.87
C ASP A 279 25.03 -4.31 -2.38
N ARG A 280 26.05 -3.47 -2.16
CA ARG A 280 27.39 -3.76 -2.65
C ARG A 280 27.98 -4.91 -1.82
N PRO A 281 28.67 -5.87 -2.43
CA PRO A 281 29.44 -6.85 -1.67
C PRO A 281 30.44 -6.12 -0.76
N CYS A 282 30.82 -6.78 0.34
CA CYS A 282 31.80 -6.24 1.29
C CYS A 282 33.03 -5.72 0.53
N ARG A 283 33.27 -4.41 0.62
CA ARG A 283 34.45 -3.74 0.07
C ARG A 283 35.17 -2.99 1.17
N LEU A 284 36.43 -3.32 1.38
CA LEU A 284 37.32 -2.59 2.27
C LEU A 284 38.35 -1.87 1.40
N LEU A 285 38.53 -0.56 1.59
CA LEU A 285 39.43 0.27 0.77
C LEU A 285 39.16 0.20 -0.76
N GLY A 286 37.92 -0.08 -1.17
CA GLY A 286 37.54 -0.19 -2.58
C GLY A 286 37.85 -1.55 -3.24
N ILE A 287 38.43 -2.50 -2.50
CA ILE A 287 38.70 -3.87 -2.94
C ILE A 287 37.69 -4.80 -2.28
N ASP A 288 37.18 -5.80 -3.01
CA ASP A 288 36.26 -6.78 -2.40
C ASP A 288 36.96 -7.54 -1.28
N CYS A 289 36.28 -7.70 -0.14
CA CYS A 289 36.84 -8.32 1.06
C CYS A 289 37.43 -9.71 0.80
N TYR A 290 36.86 -10.47 -0.14
CA TYR A 290 37.42 -11.75 -0.59
C TYR A 290 38.88 -11.65 -1.07
N HIS A 291 39.20 -10.63 -1.89
CA HIS A 291 40.57 -10.44 -2.40
C HIS A 291 41.53 -10.04 -1.29
N ILE A 292 41.08 -9.23 -0.32
CA ILE A 292 41.89 -8.86 0.85
C ILE A 292 42.15 -10.08 1.73
N MET A 293 41.13 -10.91 1.96
CA MET A 293 41.27 -12.17 2.70
C MET A 293 42.28 -13.08 2.00
N MET A 294 42.15 -13.31 0.70
CA MET A 294 43.08 -14.14 -0.07
C MET A 294 44.49 -13.56 -0.12
N LEU A 295 44.64 -12.24 -0.28
CA LEU A 295 45.94 -11.57 -0.27
C LEU A 295 46.60 -11.69 1.11
N SER A 296 45.85 -11.50 2.19
CA SER A 296 46.37 -11.65 3.54
C SER A 296 46.86 -13.08 3.78
N LEU A 297 46.09 -14.09 3.35
CA LEU A 297 46.43 -15.50 3.48
C LEU A 297 47.68 -15.84 2.65
N PHE A 298 47.80 -15.28 1.44
CA PHE A 298 48.98 -15.41 0.59
C PHE A 298 50.22 -14.75 1.19
N VAL A 299 50.11 -13.52 1.72
CA VAL A 299 51.24 -12.79 2.31
C VAL A 299 51.71 -13.47 3.59
N PHE A 300 50.81 -13.80 4.52
CA PHE A 300 51.20 -14.50 5.74
C PHE A 300 51.72 -15.90 5.45
N GLY A 301 51.11 -16.63 4.52
CA GLY A 301 51.59 -17.95 4.09
C GLY A 301 52.96 -17.88 3.41
N SER A 302 53.18 -16.93 2.51
CA SER A 302 54.46 -16.74 1.83
C SER A 302 55.53 -16.20 2.78
N MET A 303 55.18 -15.31 3.72
CA MET A 303 56.10 -14.87 4.77
C MET A 303 56.49 -16.05 5.66
N ALA A 304 55.56 -16.92 6.05
CA ALA A 304 55.89 -18.13 6.79
C ALA A 304 56.77 -19.07 5.98
N PHE A 305 56.47 -19.28 4.68
CA PHE A 305 57.26 -20.11 3.78
C PHE A 305 58.67 -19.55 3.54
N LEU A 306 58.78 -18.26 3.24
CA LEU A 306 60.05 -17.56 3.09
C LEU A 306 60.79 -17.47 4.41
N LEU A 307 60.11 -17.33 5.55
CA LEU A 307 60.76 -17.47 6.85
C LEU A 307 61.32 -18.87 6.98
N VAL A 308 60.58 -19.94 6.69
CA VAL A 308 61.10 -21.31 6.73
C VAL A 308 62.28 -21.50 5.79
N VAL A 309 62.21 -21.05 4.53
CA VAL A 309 63.25 -21.26 3.50
C VAL A 309 64.46 -20.32 3.63
N ASN A 310 64.28 -19.06 4.02
CA ASN A 310 65.41 -18.17 4.34
C ASN A 310 65.98 -18.50 5.73
N PHE A 311 65.15 -19.04 6.62
CA PHE A 311 65.68 -19.80 7.72
C PHE A 311 66.36 -21.04 7.17
N GLU A 312 65.99 -21.78 6.12
CA GLU A 312 66.81 -22.92 5.67
C GLU A 312 68.28 -22.59 5.35
N GLU A 313 68.69 -21.36 5.06
CA GLU A 313 70.13 -21.03 5.10
C GLU A 313 70.67 -20.71 6.51
N LYS A 314 69.95 -20.00 7.38
CA LYS A 314 70.39 -19.68 8.77
C LYS A 314 69.99 -20.70 9.86
N LEU A 315 69.07 -21.58 9.53
CA LEU A 315 68.38 -22.65 10.24
C LEU A 315 68.75 -23.97 9.60
N MET A 316 69.14 -24.13 8.32
CA MET A 316 70.15 -25.17 8.09
C MET A 316 71.45 -24.73 8.72
N VAL A 317 71.90 -23.48 8.80
CA VAL A 317 73.13 -23.25 9.60
C VAL A 317 72.90 -23.54 11.08
N LEU A 318 71.75 -23.18 11.70
CA LEU A 318 71.44 -23.53 13.10
C LEU A 318 71.07 -25.00 13.33
N ILE A 319 70.38 -25.65 12.40
CA ILE A 319 69.95 -27.07 12.47
C ILE A 319 71.06 -27.98 11.91
N SER A 320 71.85 -27.60 10.91
CA SER A 320 73.10 -28.28 10.48
C SER A 320 74.16 -28.15 11.57
N ASP A 321 74.32 -26.99 12.23
CA ASP A 321 75.09 -26.94 13.48
C ASP A 321 74.50 -27.88 14.56
N CYS A 322 73.24 -28.33 14.44
CA CYS A 322 72.57 -29.31 15.32
C CYS A 322 72.24 -30.67 14.68
N LEU A 323 72.74 -30.99 13.48
CA LEU A 323 72.45 -32.24 12.73
C LEU A 323 73.73 -32.78 12.08
N THR A 324 74.67 -31.91 11.71
CA THR A 324 75.93 -32.26 11.04
C THR A 324 77.13 -32.14 11.98
N SER A 325 77.00 -32.49 13.26
CA SER A 325 78.18 -32.77 14.09
C SER A 325 78.67 -34.21 13.96
N ASN A 326 78.18 -35.00 12.99
CA ASN A 326 78.58 -36.39 12.86
C ASN A 326 78.80 -36.79 11.39
N VAL A 327 79.97 -37.42 11.19
CA VAL A 327 80.43 -38.19 10.02
C VAL A 327 81.28 -37.43 8.98
N GLU A 328 82.56 -37.20 9.29
CA GLU A 328 83.61 -37.44 8.30
C GLU A 328 84.09 -38.90 8.45
N GLU A 329 83.77 -39.74 7.46
CA GLU A 329 84.41 -41.03 7.26
C GLU A 329 85.83 -40.79 6.72
N VAL A 330 86.85 -41.12 7.52
CA VAL A 330 88.24 -41.22 7.09
C VAL A 330 88.55 -42.69 6.83
N ASP A 331 88.86 -43.02 5.57
CA ASP A 331 89.37 -44.33 5.13
C ASP A 331 90.77 -44.60 5.70
N GLY A 332 91.08 -45.87 5.88
CA GLY A 332 92.06 -46.38 6.83
C GLY A 332 93.52 -46.04 6.53
N SER A 333 94.25 -45.69 7.59
CA SER A 333 95.47 -46.42 7.99
C SER A 333 95.93 -46.01 9.40
N GLU A 334 96.08 -47.04 10.24
CA GLU A 334 96.83 -47.12 11.50
C GLU A 334 96.44 -46.24 12.72
N VAL A 335 96.07 -46.94 13.79
CA VAL A 335 95.79 -46.54 15.20
C VAL A 335 97.10 -46.06 15.86
N PRO A 336 97.15 -44.97 16.69
CA PRO A 336 96.61 -45.06 18.05
C PRO A 336 96.09 -43.78 18.75
N THR A 337 95.04 -44.01 19.55
CA THR A 337 94.68 -43.38 20.84
C THR A 337 94.85 -41.86 21.01
N THR A 338 93.72 -41.15 21.12
CA THR A 338 93.46 -40.20 22.22
C THR A 338 91.99 -39.78 22.19
N ASN A 339 91.26 -40.09 23.26
CA ASN A 339 89.87 -39.69 23.47
C ASN A 339 89.80 -38.16 23.59
N THR A 340 89.30 -37.47 22.57
CA THR A 340 88.88 -36.08 22.69
C THR A 340 87.48 -35.95 22.11
N SER A 341 86.49 -35.98 23.00
CA SER A 341 85.08 -35.79 22.72
C SER A 341 84.82 -34.38 22.20
N GLN A 342 84.37 -34.24 20.95
CA GLN A 342 83.88 -32.96 20.45
C GLN A 342 82.54 -32.59 21.13
N PRO A 343 82.31 -31.31 21.48
CA PRO A 343 81.15 -30.92 22.26
C PRO A 343 79.89 -30.86 21.39
N ALA A 344 78.85 -31.59 21.76
CA ALA A 344 77.53 -31.54 21.13
C ALA A 344 76.96 -30.11 21.05
N SER A 345 76.18 -29.83 20.02
CA SER A 345 75.59 -28.51 19.74
C SER A 345 74.54 -28.10 20.78
N TYR A 346 74.28 -26.81 20.94
CA TYR A 346 73.37 -26.30 21.99
C TYR A 346 71.92 -26.78 21.83
N CYS A 347 71.38 -26.86 20.60
CA CYS A 347 70.02 -27.38 20.40
C CYS A 347 69.98 -28.92 20.42
N GLU A 348 71.05 -29.63 20.05
CA GLU A 348 71.15 -31.08 20.27
C GLU A 348 71.20 -31.38 21.77
N LYS A 349 71.92 -30.59 22.56
CA LYS A 349 71.94 -30.68 24.03
C LYS A 349 70.57 -30.37 24.62
N LEU A 350 69.90 -29.32 24.16
CA LEU A 350 68.57 -28.93 24.67
C LEU A 350 67.49 -29.94 24.25
N GLY A 351 67.54 -30.43 23.02
CA GLY A 351 66.66 -31.49 22.50
C GLY A 351 66.90 -32.81 23.23
N ALA A 352 68.16 -33.23 23.38
CA ALA A 352 68.52 -34.43 24.13
C ALA A 352 68.20 -34.31 25.63
N GLU A 353 68.34 -33.12 26.24
CA GLU A 353 67.92 -32.88 27.61
C GLU A 353 66.39 -32.90 27.75
N LEU A 354 65.66 -32.32 26.80
CA LEU A 354 64.19 -32.38 26.78
C LEU A 354 63.70 -33.81 26.56
N ASP A 355 64.28 -34.53 25.60
CA ASP A 355 63.95 -35.93 25.30
C ASP A 355 64.28 -36.82 26.50
N LYS A 356 65.45 -36.63 27.11
CA LYS A 356 65.83 -37.33 28.34
C LYS A 356 64.91 -36.97 29.51
N LEU A 357 64.52 -35.70 29.66
CA LEU A 357 63.59 -35.27 30.70
C LEU A 357 62.19 -35.86 30.50
N LEU A 358 61.68 -35.84 29.27
CA LEU A 358 60.39 -36.44 28.91
C LEU A 358 60.44 -37.97 29.10
N GLN A 359 61.50 -38.62 28.62
CA GLN A 359 61.73 -40.05 28.78
C GLN A 359 61.77 -40.42 30.26
N GLU A 360 62.63 -39.79 31.06
CA GLU A 360 62.73 -40.07 32.49
C GLU A 360 61.42 -39.75 33.23
N SER A 361 60.69 -38.71 32.82
CA SER A 361 59.42 -38.33 33.46
C SER A 361 58.29 -39.31 33.12
N PHE A 362 58.16 -39.70 31.85
CA PHE A 362 57.17 -40.70 31.43
C PHE A 362 57.54 -42.10 31.89
N GLU A 363 58.83 -42.44 31.99
CA GLU A 363 59.31 -43.69 32.56
C GLU A 363 59.04 -43.73 34.06
N ARG A 364 59.31 -42.64 34.80
CA ARG A 364 58.97 -42.52 36.23
C ARG A 364 57.46 -42.60 36.45
N LEU A 365 56.66 -41.90 35.65
CA LEU A 365 55.20 -41.94 35.71
C LEU A 365 54.66 -43.33 35.37
N GLY A 366 55.15 -43.93 34.28
CA GLY A 366 54.79 -45.26 33.84
C GLY A 366 55.15 -46.33 34.87
N CYS A 367 56.35 -46.25 35.45
CA CYS A 367 56.81 -47.13 36.52
C CYS A 367 55.96 -46.94 37.79
N ALA A 368 55.64 -45.71 38.19
CA ALA A 368 54.73 -45.45 39.31
C ALA A 368 53.32 -46.03 39.07
N CYS A 369 52.80 -45.90 37.85
CA CYS A 369 51.52 -46.48 37.45
C CYS A 369 51.56 -48.02 37.45
N ALA A 370 52.64 -48.63 36.95
CA ALA A 370 52.81 -50.07 36.83
C ALA A 370 53.11 -50.78 38.17
N LEU A 371 53.82 -50.12 39.10
CA LEU A 371 54.09 -50.62 40.45
C LEU A 371 52.83 -50.61 41.35
N HIS A 372 51.88 -49.71 41.08
CA HIS A 372 50.65 -49.54 41.87
C HIS A 372 49.38 -49.47 41.00
N PRO A 373 49.07 -50.51 40.21
CA PRO A 373 47.99 -50.47 39.22
C PRO A 373 46.61 -50.20 39.86
N TRP A 374 46.31 -50.83 41.00
CA TRP A 374 45.05 -50.62 41.71
C TRP A 374 44.87 -49.20 42.27
N ARG A 375 45.95 -48.56 42.76
CA ARG A 375 45.89 -47.18 43.26
C ARG A 375 45.68 -46.20 42.11
N THR A 376 46.39 -46.39 41.00
CA THR A 376 46.26 -45.58 39.78
C THR A 376 44.85 -45.68 39.19
N LEU A 377 44.29 -46.89 39.10
CA LEU A 377 42.91 -47.09 38.63
C LEU A 377 41.87 -46.46 39.56
N LEU A 378 42.04 -46.58 40.88
CA LEU A 378 41.15 -45.94 41.86
C LEU A 378 41.18 -44.41 41.73
N ILE A 379 42.37 -43.81 41.65
CA ILE A 379 42.53 -42.36 41.50
C ILE A 379 41.91 -41.90 40.17
N GLY A 380 42.19 -42.60 39.07
CA GLY A 380 41.59 -42.30 37.76
C GLY A 380 40.06 -42.41 37.78
N LEU A 381 39.51 -43.46 38.39
CA LEU A 381 38.07 -43.63 38.56
C LEU A 381 37.46 -42.50 39.39
N CYS A 382 38.09 -42.12 40.51
CA CYS A 382 37.65 -41.00 41.33
C CYS A 382 37.64 -39.69 40.52
N VAL A 383 38.66 -39.42 39.72
CA VAL A 383 38.71 -38.22 38.85
C VAL A 383 37.58 -38.24 37.82
N VAL A 384 37.34 -39.38 37.16
CA VAL A 384 36.26 -39.53 36.17
C VAL A 384 34.88 -39.35 36.83
N VAL A 385 34.65 -39.91 38.01
CA VAL A 385 33.39 -39.77 38.74
C VAL A 385 33.16 -38.33 39.20
N VAL A 386 34.18 -37.67 39.75
CA VAL A 386 34.09 -36.27 40.20
C VAL A 386 33.83 -35.32 39.02
N LEU A 387 34.54 -35.49 37.89
CA LEU A 387 34.29 -34.69 36.69
C LEU A 387 32.95 -35.03 36.03
N GLY A 388 32.54 -36.31 36.09
CA GLY A 388 31.28 -36.80 35.53
C GLY A 388 30.04 -36.33 36.30
N GLN A 389 30.17 -36.00 37.59
CA GLN A 389 29.07 -35.48 38.42
C GLN A 389 28.44 -34.20 37.85
N GLY A 390 29.17 -33.43 37.05
CA GLY A 390 28.67 -32.24 36.36
C GLY A 390 27.50 -32.50 35.40
N ILE A 391 27.33 -33.74 34.91
CA ILE A 391 26.24 -34.08 34.00
C ILE A 391 24.86 -33.94 34.64
N LEU A 392 24.78 -34.03 35.98
CA LEU A 392 23.53 -33.85 36.73
C LEU A 392 23.01 -32.40 36.66
N TYR A 393 23.87 -31.43 36.31
CA TYR A 393 23.53 -30.02 36.18
C TYR A 393 23.44 -29.55 34.72
N LEU A 394 23.39 -30.49 33.77
CA LEU A 394 23.27 -30.16 32.35
C LEU A 394 21.89 -29.55 32.06
N HIS A 395 21.88 -28.28 31.65
CA HIS A 395 20.69 -27.59 31.17
C HIS A 395 20.73 -27.48 29.64
N LEU A 396 19.73 -28.02 28.95
CA LEU A 396 19.63 -27.97 27.50
C LEU A 396 18.68 -26.85 27.07
N THR A 397 19.22 -25.82 26.41
CA THR A 397 18.42 -24.77 25.79
C THR A 397 17.84 -25.28 24.47
N THR A 398 16.52 -25.38 24.38
CA THR A 398 15.79 -25.83 23.17
C THR A 398 15.13 -24.72 22.40
N ASP A 399 15.05 -23.52 22.97
CA ASP A 399 14.44 -22.37 22.29
C ASP A 399 15.37 -21.89 21.15
N PRO A 400 14.94 -21.98 19.88
CA PRO A 400 15.75 -21.50 18.75
C PRO A 400 16.07 -20.01 18.87
N VAL A 401 15.18 -19.23 19.48
CA VAL A 401 15.39 -17.80 19.66
C VAL A 401 16.65 -17.60 20.51
N GLU A 402 16.78 -18.29 21.65
CA GLU A 402 17.95 -18.22 22.53
C GLU A 402 19.23 -18.76 21.88
N LEU A 403 19.12 -19.80 21.04
CA LEU A 403 20.26 -20.39 20.34
C LEU A 403 20.83 -19.49 19.23
N TRP A 404 19.96 -18.85 18.46
CA TRP A 404 20.35 -18.15 17.22
C TRP A 404 20.52 -16.65 17.36
N ALA A 405 20.15 -16.07 18.52
CA ALA A 405 20.29 -14.63 18.74
C ALA A 405 20.94 -14.32 20.09
N SER A 406 22.00 -13.52 20.04
CA SER A 406 22.66 -13.04 21.26
C SER A 406 21.68 -12.21 22.12
N PRO A 407 21.70 -12.37 23.46
CA PRO A 407 20.83 -11.61 24.36
C PRO A 407 21.06 -10.10 24.28
N THR A 408 22.25 -9.65 23.88
CA THR A 408 22.59 -8.23 23.76
C THR A 408 22.45 -7.70 22.33
N SER A 409 22.05 -8.54 21.36
CA SER A 409 21.84 -8.11 19.98
C SER A 409 20.72 -7.06 19.88
N ARG A 410 20.86 -6.14 18.91
CA ARG A 410 19.84 -5.10 18.63
C ARG A 410 18.45 -5.72 18.41
N SER A 411 18.36 -6.76 17.60
CA SER A 411 17.10 -7.47 17.33
C SER A 411 16.46 -8.06 18.58
N ARG A 412 17.25 -8.55 19.55
CA ARG A 412 16.73 -9.00 20.84
C ARG A 412 16.19 -7.84 21.67
N GLN A 413 16.92 -6.72 21.75
CA GLN A 413 16.48 -5.55 22.50
C GLN A 413 15.18 -4.96 21.93
N GLU A 414 15.08 -4.84 20.61
CA GLU A 414 13.86 -4.38 19.93
C GLU A 414 12.69 -5.34 20.16
N LYS A 415 12.93 -6.66 20.12
CA LYS A 415 11.93 -7.66 20.47
C LYS A 415 11.44 -7.52 21.91
N THR A 416 12.35 -7.44 22.88
CA THR A 416 12.00 -7.28 24.30
C THR A 416 11.23 -5.99 24.55
N TYR A 417 11.62 -4.90 23.87
CA TYR A 417 10.87 -3.64 23.91
C TYR A 417 9.45 -3.82 23.35
N PHE A 418 9.31 -4.44 22.18
CA PHE A 418 7.99 -4.70 21.59
C PHE A 418 7.11 -5.56 22.51
N ASP A 419 7.61 -6.71 22.95
CA ASP A 419 6.86 -7.68 23.76
C ASP A 419 6.41 -7.10 25.11
N SER A 420 7.15 -6.13 25.67
CA SER A 420 6.79 -5.45 26.93
C SER A 420 5.78 -4.32 26.76
N HIS A 421 5.67 -3.71 25.57
CA HIS A 421 4.73 -2.62 25.31
C HIS A 421 3.43 -3.07 24.62
N PHE A 422 3.50 -4.12 23.81
CA PHE A 422 2.41 -4.57 22.93
C PHE A 422 1.98 -6.02 23.15
N GLU A 423 2.52 -6.66 24.20
CA GLU A 423 2.45 -8.12 24.41
C GLU A 423 3.23 -8.92 23.36
N PRO A 424 3.60 -10.19 23.67
CA PRO A 424 4.25 -11.05 22.69
C PRO A 424 3.38 -11.28 21.45
N PHE A 425 4.02 -11.31 20.29
CA PHE A 425 3.35 -11.60 19.03
C PHE A 425 2.61 -12.96 19.09
N TYR A 426 1.41 -13.02 18.50
CA TYR A 426 0.57 -14.21 18.54
C TYR A 426 1.22 -15.40 17.79
N ARG A 427 0.88 -16.62 18.20
CA ARG A 427 1.30 -17.84 17.50
C ARG A 427 0.37 -18.13 16.33
N THR A 428 0.94 -18.38 15.16
CA THR A 428 0.23 -18.66 13.91
C THR A 428 0.29 -20.14 13.59
N GLU A 429 -0.88 -20.77 13.42
CA GLU A 429 -1.04 -22.16 12.96
C GLU A 429 -1.66 -22.12 11.57
N GLN A 430 -0.88 -22.36 10.51
CA GLN A 430 -1.32 -22.22 9.13
C GLN A 430 -1.48 -23.59 8.45
N VAL A 431 -2.61 -23.79 7.76
CA VAL A 431 -2.86 -24.99 6.93
C VAL A 431 -3.08 -24.54 5.49
N ILE A 432 -2.19 -24.94 4.59
CA ILE A 432 -2.28 -24.65 3.15
C ILE A 432 -2.84 -25.90 2.45
N ILE A 433 -4.05 -25.78 1.90
CA ILE A 433 -4.76 -26.89 1.24
C ILE A 433 -4.87 -26.58 -0.25
N HIS A 434 -4.62 -27.58 -1.09
CA HIS A 434 -4.82 -27.50 -2.53
C HIS A 434 -5.74 -28.62 -3.01
N ALA A 435 -6.50 -28.37 -4.07
CA ALA A 435 -7.35 -29.36 -4.70
C ALA A 435 -6.55 -30.20 -5.70
N SER A 436 -6.66 -31.53 -5.61
CA SER A 436 -6.06 -32.47 -6.56
C SER A 436 -7.14 -33.27 -7.28
N GLY A 437 -6.99 -33.45 -8.60
CA GLY A 437 -7.93 -34.22 -9.41
C GLY A 437 -9.31 -33.58 -9.67
N LEU A 438 -9.54 -32.34 -9.25
CA LEU A 438 -10.76 -31.59 -9.52
C LEU A 438 -10.59 -30.64 -10.71
N LYS A 439 -11.66 -30.46 -11.49
CA LYS A 439 -11.69 -29.50 -12.60
C LYS A 439 -12.03 -28.10 -12.12
N ASN A 440 -11.66 -27.11 -12.93
CA ASN A 440 -12.05 -25.72 -12.74
C ASN A 440 -13.56 -25.55 -12.81
N VAL A 441 -14.08 -24.58 -12.05
CA VAL A 441 -15.51 -24.30 -11.97
C VAL A 441 -15.82 -23.11 -12.87
N ILE A 442 -16.74 -23.29 -13.82
CA ILE A 442 -17.17 -22.22 -14.71
C ILE A 442 -18.47 -21.65 -14.14
N HIS A 443 -18.50 -20.35 -13.87
CA HIS A 443 -19.68 -19.66 -13.35
C HIS A 443 -20.10 -18.52 -14.28
N ASN A 444 -21.39 -18.46 -14.58
CA ASN A 444 -21.95 -17.40 -15.43
C ASN A 444 -22.28 -16.17 -14.57
N THR A 445 -21.63 -15.03 -14.86
CA THR A 445 -21.87 -13.75 -14.19
C THR A 445 -22.51 -12.75 -15.15
N SER A 446 -23.00 -11.63 -14.63
CA SER A 446 -23.63 -10.55 -15.42
C SER A 446 -22.72 -9.95 -16.51
N ASN A 447 -21.40 -10.18 -16.45
CA ASN A 447 -20.43 -9.74 -17.46
C ASN A 447 -19.82 -10.91 -18.27
N GLY A 448 -20.37 -12.13 -18.15
CA GLY A 448 -19.94 -13.32 -18.90
C GLY A 448 -19.49 -14.51 -18.03
N LEU A 449 -18.97 -15.53 -18.71
CA LEU A 449 -18.45 -16.75 -18.09
C LEU A 449 -17.08 -16.47 -17.45
N ILE A 450 -16.96 -16.74 -16.15
CA ILE A 450 -15.71 -16.65 -15.39
C ILE A 450 -15.30 -18.05 -14.97
N GLU A 451 -14.03 -18.38 -15.18
CA GLU A 451 -13.43 -19.63 -14.75
C GLU A 451 -12.75 -19.45 -13.39
N PHE A 452 -13.16 -20.25 -12.41
CA PHE A 452 -12.58 -20.32 -11.08
C PHE A 452 -11.70 -21.58 -10.95
N GLY A 453 -10.60 -21.47 -10.21
CA GLY A 453 -9.73 -22.60 -9.93
C GLY A 453 -10.44 -23.74 -9.19
N PRO A 454 -9.84 -24.94 -9.13
CA PRO A 454 -10.49 -26.15 -8.63
C PRO A 454 -10.77 -26.10 -7.12
N VAL A 455 -10.08 -25.23 -6.39
CA VAL A 455 -10.29 -24.95 -4.95
C VAL A 455 -11.68 -24.39 -4.67
N PHE A 456 -12.30 -23.70 -5.64
CA PHE A 456 -13.66 -23.17 -5.49
C PHE A 456 -14.75 -24.20 -5.80
N ASN A 457 -14.39 -25.47 -6.03
CA ASN A 457 -15.35 -26.55 -6.16
C ASN A 457 -16.14 -26.72 -4.84
N LYS A 458 -17.47 -26.79 -4.95
CA LYS A 458 -18.37 -26.93 -3.80
C LYS A 458 -18.01 -28.12 -2.91
N GLU A 459 -17.69 -29.28 -3.50
CA GLU A 459 -17.36 -30.48 -2.73
C GLU A 459 -16.08 -30.29 -1.93
N PHE A 460 -15.08 -29.66 -2.54
CA PHE A 460 -13.82 -29.33 -1.87
C PHE A 460 -14.03 -28.35 -0.71
N LEU A 461 -14.77 -27.26 -0.92
CA LEU A 461 -15.06 -26.28 0.12
C LEU A 461 -15.84 -26.89 1.30
N LEU A 462 -16.76 -27.82 1.03
CA LEU A 462 -17.49 -28.53 2.09
C LEU A 462 -16.56 -29.43 2.91
N GLU A 463 -15.61 -30.12 2.29
CA GLU A 463 -14.62 -30.91 3.02
C GLU A 463 -13.64 -30.04 3.82
N VAL A 464 -13.24 -28.89 3.28
CA VAL A 464 -12.44 -27.89 4.00
C VAL A 464 -13.20 -27.35 5.21
N LEU A 465 -14.49 -27.04 5.07
CA LEU A 465 -15.33 -26.61 6.20
C LEU A 465 -15.42 -27.68 7.28
N LYS A 466 -15.65 -28.95 6.91
CA LYS A 466 -15.65 -30.07 7.87
C LYS A 466 -14.31 -30.21 8.59
N LEU A 467 -13.19 -29.98 7.89
CA LEU A 467 -11.86 -30.00 8.50
C LEU A 467 -11.70 -28.84 9.50
N GLN A 468 -12.09 -27.62 9.12
CA GLN A 468 -12.07 -26.45 10.00
C GLN A 468 -12.90 -26.69 11.27
N GLU A 469 -14.14 -27.16 11.13
CA GLU A 469 -15.02 -27.46 12.27
C GLU A 469 -14.42 -28.51 13.22
N LYS A 470 -13.77 -29.55 12.66
CA LYS A 470 -13.06 -30.56 13.46
C LYS A 470 -11.89 -29.96 14.23
N ILE A 471 -11.10 -29.09 13.60
CA ILE A 471 -9.97 -28.39 14.24
C ILE A 471 -10.50 -27.48 15.35
N GLU A 472 -11.53 -26.67 15.09
CA GLU A 472 -12.14 -25.79 16.08
C GLU A 472 -12.68 -26.57 17.28
N LYS A 473 -13.34 -27.71 17.05
CA LYS A 473 -13.86 -28.57 18.13
C LYS A 473 -12.72 -29.20 18.94
N ALA A 474 -11.66 -29.66 18.28
CA ALA A 474 -10.49 -30.21 18.97
C ALA A 474 -9.84 -29.14 19.86
N LEU A 475 -9.62 -27.92 19.33
CA LEU A 475 -9.04 -26.80 20.06
C LEU A 475 -9.89 -26.37 21.27
N LYS A 476 -11.22 -26.27 21.11
CA LYS A 476 -12.12 -25.99 22.24
C LYS A 476 -12.01 -27.04 23.33
N TRP A 477 -11.87 -28.31 22.96
CA TRP A 477 -11.73 -29.40 23.93
C TRP A 477 -10.38 -29.34 24.67
N THR A 478 -9.27 -29.08 23.98
CA THR A 478 -7.95 -28.90 24.63
C THR A 478 -7.91 -27.66 25.52
N LEU A 479 -8.48 -26.53 25.10
CA LEU A 479 -8.55 -25.31 25.92
C LEU A 479 -9.42 -25.49 27.17
N CYS A 480 -10.52 -26.26 27.07
CA CYS A 480 -11.34 -26.61 28.21
C CYS A 480 -10.55 -27.51 29.19
N SER A 481 -9.88 -28.55 28.68
CA SER A 481 -9.07 -29.46 29.50
C SER A 481 -7.87 -28.76 30.18
N LEU A 482 -7.25 -27.78 29.53
CA LEU A 482 -6.17 -26.97 30.12
C LEU A 482 -6.68 -26.02 31.22
N LYS A 483 -7.89 -25.47 31.09
CA LYS A 483 -8.53 -24.68 32.15
C LYS A 483 -8.93 -25.49 33.39
N PHE A 484 -9.02 -26.81 33.28
CA PHE A 484 -9.26 -27.72 34.42
C PHE A 484 -7.95 -28.31 35.00
N ALA A 485 -6.81 -28.08 34.37
CA ALA A 485 -5.49 -28.58 34.81
C ALA A 485 -4.61 -27.50 35.48
N ILE A 486 -5.10 -26.26 35.55
CA ILE A 486 -4.57 -25.16 36.37
C ILE A 486 -5.55 -24.97 37.52
#